data_AF-A0A7J4I4B3-F1
#
_entry.id   AF-A0A7J4I4B3-F1
#
_cell.length_a   1.000
_cell.length_b   1.000
_cell.length_c   1.000
_cell.angle_alpha   90.00
_cell.angle_beta   90.00
_cell.angle_gamma   90.00
#
_symmetry.space_group_name_H-M   'P 1'
#
loop_
_entity.id
_entity.type
_entity.pdbx_description
1 polymer ?
#
loop_
_entity_poly.entity_id
_entity_poly.type
_entity_poly.pdbx_seq_one_letter_code
_entity_poly.pdbx_strand_id
1 'polypeptide(L)'
;MPSSCIIFDTGPIISLTTNNLLWLLEPMKKKFGGEFYITPSVKKELVDVPLETKKFKFEALQVLDMIERGVLKIVDQKAVKDEGYKLMQIANQCF
;
A
#
# COMPACT_ATOMS: atom_id res chain seq x y z
N MET A 1 -3.49 -4.62 -17.54
CA MET A 1 -3.97 -4.18 -16.20
C MET A 1 -5.48 -4.37 -16.17
N PRO A 2 -6.08 -4.80 -15.06
CA PRO A 2 -7.54 -4.71 -14.91
C PRO A 2 -8.01 -3.27 -15.14
N SER A 3 -9.22 -3.10 -15.65
CA SER A 3 -9.72 -1.81 -16.17
C SER A 3 -9.84 -0.69 -15.12
N SER A 4 -9.75 -1.02 -13.83
CA SER A 4 -9.80 -0.05 -12.72
C SER A 4 -8.94 -0.53 -11.54
N CYS A 5 -8.21 0.39 -10.92
CA CYS A 5 -7.38 0.10 -9.75
C CYS A 5 -7.45 1.23 -8.72
N ILE A 6 -7.22 0.89 -7.46
CA ILE A 6 -7.08 1.86 -6.36
C ILE A 6 -5.71 1.64 -5.73
N ILE A 7 -4.96 2.73 -5.56
CA ILE A 7 -3.67 2.74 -4.89
C ILE A 7 -3.88 3.36 -3.51
N PHE A 8 -3.51 2.62 -2.47
CA PHE A 8 -3.62 3.05 -1.09
C PHE A 8 -2.30 3.66 -0.61
N ASP A 9 -2.42 4.77 0.10
CA ASP A 9 -1.35 5.31 0.92
C ASP A 9 -1.37 4.69 2.33
N THR A 10 -0.35 4.98 3.14
CA THR A 10 -0.22 4.46 4.51
C THR A 10 -1.39 4.88 5.40
N GLY A 11 -1.79 6.16 5.37
CA GLY A 11 -2.80 6.72 6.27
C GLY A 11 -4.14 5.96 6.33
N PRO A 12 -4.80 5.70 5.18
CA PRO A 12 -6.02 4.90 5.13
C PRO A 12 -5.84 3.49 5.71
N ILE A 13 -4.71 2.82 5.45
CA ILE A 13 -4.47 1.46 5.96
C ILE A 13 -4.25 1.47 7.47
N ILE A 14 -3.52 2.45 8.01
CA ILE A 14 -3.40 2.65 9.47
C ILE A 14 -4.78 2.85 10.08
N SER A 15 -5.59 3.75 9.52
CA SER A 15 -6.93 4.04 10.03
C SER A 15 -7.80 2.79 10.05
N LEU A 16 -7.83 2.01 8.96
CA LEU A 16 -8.61 0.78 8.89
C LEU A 16 -8.11 -0.27 9.89
N THR A 17 -6.80 -0.42 10.04
CA THR A 17 -6.22 -1.44 10.93
C THR A 17 -6.46 -1.10 12.41
N THR A 18 -6.18 0.14 12.80
CA THR A 18 -6.36 0.63 14.18
C THR A 18 -7.82 0.69 14.63
N ASN A 19 -8.77 0.77 13.69
CA ASN A 19 -10.20 0.74 13.98
C ASN A 19 -10.84 -0.65 13.77
N ASN A 20 -10.04 -1.70 13.56
CA ASN A 20 -10.51 -3.07 13.31
C ASN A 20 -11.47 -3.19 12.10
N LEU A 21 -11.18 -2.42 11.05
CA LEU A 21 -11.94 -2.34 9.80
C LEU A 21 -11.16 -2.89 8.59
N LEU A 22 -9.91 -3.34 8.77
CA LEU A 22 -9.06 -3.81 7.67
C LEU A 22 -9.69 -4.95 6.85
N TRP A 23 -10.47 -5.80 7.50
CA TRP A 23 -11.22 -6.90 6.87
C TRP A 23 -12.18 -6.45 5.77
N LEU A 24 -12.62 -5.18 5.77
CA LEU A 24 -13.49 -4.61 4.73
C LEU A 24 -12.81 -4.57 3.35
N LEU A 25 -11.48 -4.56 3.28
CA LEU A 25 -10.77 -4.46 2.01
C LEU A 25 -11.09 -5.60 1.05
N GLU A 26 -11.25 -6.82 1.57
CA GLU A 26 -11.55 -8.00 0.74
C GLU A 26 -12.96 -7.94 0.09
N PRO A 27 -14.07 -7.78 0.84
CA PRO A 27 -15.39 -7.63 0.23
C PRO A 27 -15.50 -6.36 -0.62
N MET A 28 -14.82 -5.27 -0.24
CA MET A 28 -14.76 -4.05 -1.08
C MET A 28 -14.07 -4.32 -2.42
N LYS A 29 -12.94 -5.03 -2.43
CA LYS A 29 -12.23 -5.42 -3.64
C LYS A 29 -13.11 -6.26 -4.57
N LYS A 30 -13.82 -7.25 -4.00
CA LYS A 30 -14.78 -8.09 -4.73
C LYS A 30 -15.88 -7.26 -5.38
N LYS A 31 -16.47 -6.30 -4.65
CA LYS A 31 -17.53 -5.41 -5.18
C LYS A 31 -17.01 -4.39 -6.20
N PHE A 32 -15.78 -3.91 -6.02
CA PHE A 32 -15.13 -2.97 -6.94
C PHE A 32 -14.78 -3.62 -8.27
N GLY A 33 -14.47 -4.93 -8.29
CA GLY A 33 -14.13 -5.66 -9.51
C GLY A 33 -12.78 -5.27 -10.11
N GLY A 34 -11.88 -4.72 -9.29
CA GLY A 34 -10.55 -4.27 -9.69
C GLY A 34 -9.47 -4.63 -8.68
N GLU A 35 -8.28 -4.05 -8.84
CA GLU A 35 -7.13 -4.36 -8.01
C GLU A 35 -6.79 -3.24 -7.03
N PHE A 36 -6.39 -3.65 -5.82
CA PHE A 36 -5.93 -2.76 -4.78
C PHE A 36 -4.41 -2.88 -4.66
N TYR A 37 -3.72 -1.75 -4.73
CA TYR A 37 -2.27 -1.69 -4.72
C TYR A 37 -1.73 -0.83 -3.57
N ILE A 38 -0.51 -1.13 -3.14
CA ILE A 38 0.34 -0.29 -2.29
C ILE A 38 1.72 -0.18 -2.93
N THR A 39 2.47 0.88 -2.59
CA THR A 39 3.86 1.02 -3.04
C THR A 39 4.80 0.24 -2.11
N PRO A 40 6.05 -0.07 -2.55
CA PRO A 40 7.06 -0.65 -1.67
C PRO A 40 7.36 0.23 -0.44
N SER A 41 7.26 1.55 -0.57
CA SER A 41 7.44 2.48 0.55
C SER A 41 6.34 2.32 1.60
N VAL A 42 5.08 2.19 1.16
CA VAL A 42 3.93 1.95 2.05
C VAL A 42 4.06 0.60 2.75
N LYS A 43 4.49 -0.45 2.05
CA LYS A 43 4.77 -1.76 2.66
C LYS A 43 5.88 -1.67 3.72
N LYS A 44 6.94 -0.91 3.44
CA LYS A 44 8.03 -0.69 4.40
C LYS A 44 7.54 0.00 5.67
N GLU A 45 6.72 1.03 5.52
CA GLU A 45 6.17 1.81 6.65
C GLU A 45 5.16 1.02 7.48
N LEU A 46 4.29 0.24 6.83
CA LEU A 46 3.21 -0.50 7.49
C LEU A 46 3.63 -1.85 8.05
N VAL A 47 4.64 -2.50 7.45
CA VAL A 47 4.99 -3.89 7.75
C VAL A 47 6.45 -4.01 8.18
N ASP A 48 7.38 -3.64 7.31
CA ASP A 48 8.80 -3.95 7.55
C ASP A 48 9.32 -3.24 8.81
N VAL A 49 9.11 -1.92 8.93
CA VAL A 49 9.54 -1.15 10.10
C VAL A 49 8.82 -1.58 11.37
N PRO A 50 7.47 -1.67 11.42
CA PRO A 50 6.80 -2.06 12.66
C PRO A 50 7.16 -3.47 13.15
N LEU A 51 7.40 -4.45 12.26
CA LEU A 51 7.82 -5.81 12.66
C LEU A 51 9.16 -5.84 13.39
N GLU A 52 10.06 -4.91 13.09
CA GLU A 52 11.35 -4.74 13.76
C GLU A 52 11.23 -4.06 15.14
N THR A 53 10.15 -3.29 15.38
CA THR A 53 9.96 -2.51 16.62
C THR A 53 8.94 -3.15 17.57
N LYS A 54 8.89 -2.78 18.85
CA LYS A 54 7.86 -3.32 19.78
C LYS A 54 6.44 -2.77 19.54
N LYS A 55 6.30 -1.68 18.79
CA LYS A 55 5.03 -0.95 18.61
C LYS A 55 4.39 -1.37 17.29
N PHE A 56 3.08 -1.54 17.29
CA PHE A 56 2.29 -1.85 16.09
C PHE A 56 2.62 -3.18 15.37
N LYS A 57 3.32 -4.11 16.04
CA LYS A 57 3.63 -5.42 15.44
C LYS A 57 2.39 -6.20 15.01
N PHE A 58 1.33 -6.14 15.81
CA PHE A 58 0.12 -6.90 15.53
C PHE A 58 -0.60 -6.36 14.29
N GLU A 59 -0.72 -5.05 14.20
CA GLU A 59 -1.27 -4.34 13.04
C GLU A 59 -0.46 -4.65 11.78
N ALA A 60 0.87 -4.68 11.88
CA ALA A 60 1.73 -5.08 10.78
C ALA A 60 1.52 -6.52 10.32
N LEU A 61 1.28 -7.46 11.24
CA LEU A 61 0.93 -8.84 10.90
C LEU A 61 -0.43 -8.91 10.18
N GLN A 62 -1.42 -8.11 10.60
CA GLN A 62 -2.72 -8.04 9.93
C GLN A 62 -2.59 -7.50 8.49
N VAL A 63 -1.77 -6.46 8.29
CA VAL A 63 -1.50 -5.94 6.94
C VAL A 63 -0.71 -6.93 6.10
N LEU A 64 0.26 -7.65 6.69
CA LEU A 64 1.02 -8.69 6.01
C LEU A 64 0.10 -9.82 5.51
N ASP A 65 -0.87 -10.28 6.31
CA ASP A 65 -1.89 -11.26 5.89
C ASP A 65 -2.65 -10.79 4.63
N MET A 66 -3.07 -9.51 4.59
CA MET A 66 -3.77 -8.94 3.43
C MET A 66 -2.90 -8.94 2.16
N ILE A 67 -1.58 -8.77 2.32
CA ILE A 67 -0.62 -8.81 1.21
C ILE A 67 -0.40 -10.25 0.75
N GLU A 68 -0.15 -11.19 1.67
CA GLU A 68 0.09 -12.60 1.36
C GLU A 68 -1.11 -13.25 0.68
N ARG A 69 -2.33 -12.89 1.10
CA ARG A 69 -3.58 -13.33 0.48
C ARG A 69 -3.89 -12.63 -0.85
N GLY A 70 -3.09 -11.65 -1.26
CA GLY A 70 -3.26 -10.92 -2.51
C GLY A 70 -4.45 -9.95 -2.52
N VAL A 71 -5.00 -9.60 -1.34
CA VAL A 71 -6.01 -8.54 -1.21
C VAL A 71 -5.35 -7.20 -1.56
N LEU A 72 -4.19 -6.92 -0.96
CA LEU A 72 -3.30 -5.82 -1.34
C LEU A 72 -2.14 -6.34 -2.17
N LYS A 73 -1.87 -5.72 -3.32
CA LYS A 73 -0.72 -6.05 -4.18
C LYS A 73 0.33 -4.96 -4.12
N ILE A 74 1.61 -5.33 -4.12
CA ILE A 74 2.68 -4.34 -4.17
C ILE A 74 2.94 -3.99 -5.64
N VAL A 75 2.81 -2.71 -5.99
CA VAL A 75 3.19 -2.22 -7.32
C VAL A 75 4.67 -1.91 -7.35
N ASP A 76 5.47 -2.84 -7.87
CA ASP A 76 6.89 -2.61 -8.12
C ASP A 76 7.19 -2.68 -9.62
N GLN A 77 6.94 -1.55 -10.29
CA GLN A 77 7.23 -1.39 -11.71
C GLN A 77 8.33 -0.37 -11.90
N LYS A 78 9.40 -0.78 -12.59
CA LYS A 78 10.54 0.08 -12.90
C LYS A 78 10.10 1.36 -13.62
N ALA A 79 9.21 1.26 -14.59
CA ALA A 79 8.70 2.42 -15.34
C ALA A 79 8.04 3.49 -14.44
N VAL A 80 7.31 3.07 -13.39
CA VAL A 80 6.67 4.01 -12.45
C VAL A 80 7.73 4.71 -11.59
N LYS A 81 8.76 3.97 -11.15
CA LYS A 81 9.89 4.55 -10.42
C LYS A 81 10.65 5.55 -11.28
N ASP A 82 10.97 5.17 -12.52
CA ASP A 82 11.74 6.00 -13.46
C ASP A 82 10.99 7.31 -13.77
N GLU A 83 9.68 7.26 -14.04
CA GLU A 83 8.88 8.47 -14.26
C GLU A 83 8.78 9.32 -12.98
N GLY A 84 8.66 8.70 -11.80
CA GLY A 84 8.71 9.39 -10.52
C GLY A 84 10.01 10.17 -10.30
N TYR A 85 11.17 9.56 -10.61
CA TYR A 85 12.47 10.24 -10.54
C TYR A 85 12.56 11.42 -11.51
N LYS A 86 12.07 11.25 -12.73
CA LYS A 86 12.04 12.30 -13.74
C LYS A 86 11.19 13.49 -13.30
N LEU A 87 10.00 13.26 -12.76
CA LEU A 87 9.13 14.32 -12.23
C LEU A 87 9.80 15.08 -11.07
N MET A 88 10.48 14.35 -10.17
CA MET A 88 11.22 14.95 -9.06
C MET A 88 12.39 15.81 -9.56
N GLN A 89 13.12 15.37 -10.59
CA GLN A 89 14.18 16.17 -11.20
C GLN A 89 13.66 17.47 -11.80
N ILE A 90 12.52 17.42 -12.50
CA ILE A 90 11.89 18.62 -13.06
C ILE A 90 11.49 19.58 -11.93
N ALA A 91 10.86 19.08 -10.87
CA ALA A 91 10.46 19.91 -9.73
C ALA A 91 11.65 20.62 -9.09
N ASN A 92 12.77 19.92 -8.89
CA ASN A 92 14.00 20.48 -8.31
C ASN A 92 14.75 21.46 -9.23
N GLN A 93 14.36 21.57 -10.50
CA GLN A 93 14.91 22.54 -11.46
C GLN A 93 13.97 23.74 -11.68
N CYS A 94 12.69 23.62 -11.31
CA CYS A 94 11.69 24.69 -11.43
C CYS A 94 11.65 25.64 -10.23
N PHE A 95 12.29 25.26 -9.11
CA PHE A 95 12.45 26.05 -7.89
C PHE A 95 13.93 26.14 -7.52
#